data_AF-A0A9W9A1J2-F1
#
_entry.id   AF-A0A9W9A1J2-F1
#
_cell.length_a   1.000
_cell.length_b   1.000
_cell.length_c   1.000
_cell.angle_alpha   90.00
_cell.angle_beta   90.00
_cell.angle_gamma   90.00
#
_symmetry.space_group_name_H-M   'P 1'
#
loop_
_entity.id
_entity.type
_entity.pdbx_description
1 polymer ?
#
loop_
_entity_poly.entity_id
_entity_poly.type
_entity_poly.pdbx_seq_one_letter_code
_entity_poly.pdbx_strand_id
1 'polypeptide(L)'
;IRPYPTTKHDVVEVKYETSDNPKGYISVYQYLLNGELIMLDKEDGYILWSSLWKVNVATMLKMEPDIGEVVRTVKHGLTQIRGTWMPYEVRERFWLMAGWSVKEELVPLFG
;
A
#
# COMPACT_ATOMS: atom_id res chain seq x y z
N ILE A 1 7.48 -6.37 8.39
CA ILE A 1 7.25 -4.98 8.84
C ILE A 1 6.05 -4.96 9.82
N ARG A 2 5.87 -3.93 10.66
CA ARG A 2 4.67 -3.81 11.53
C ARG A 2 4.08 -2.39 11.45
N PRO A 3 2.74 -2.23 11.46
CA PRO A 3 2.11 -0.92 11.47
C PRO A 3 2.42 -0.13 12.74
N TYR A 4 2.47 1.19 12.64
CA TYR A 4 2.59 2.07 13.80
C TYR A 4 1.25 2.18 14.55
N PRO A 5 1.27 2.16 15.89
CA PRO A 5 0.07 2.29 16.69
C PRO A 5 -0.52 3.70 16.58
N THR A 6 -1.83 3.78 16.51
CA THR A 6 -2.55 5.06 16.44
C THR A 6 -3.97 4.89 16.97
N THR A 7 -4.52 5.94 17.56
CA THR A 7 -5.91 5.95 18.05
C THR A 7 -6.92 6.31 16.96
N LYS A 8 -6.44 6.77 15.80
CA LYS A 8 -7.29 7.24 14.68
C LYS A 8 -7.65 6.14 13.68
N HIS A 9 -6.92 5.02 13.67
CA HIS A 9 -7.08 3.97 12.67
C HIS A 9 -7.28 2.62 13.35
N ASP A 10 -8.30 1.88 12.90
CA ASP A 10 -8.51 0.51 13.32
C ASP A 10 -7.81 -0.43 12.33
N VAL A 11 -6.62 -0.89 12.73
CA VAL A 11 -5.79 -1.76 11.90
C VAL A 11 -6.09 -3.21 12.24
N VAL A 12 -6.56 -3.95 11.24
CA VAL A 12 -6.87 -5.38 11.35
C VAL A 12 -5.96 -6.20 10.45
N GLU A 13 -5.78 -7.46 10.81
CA GLU A 13 -5.04 -8.43 10.01
C GLU A 13 -6.01 -9.30 9.22
N VAL A 14 -5.78 -9.41 7.92
CA VAL A 14 -6.62 -10.18 7.00
C VAL A 14 -5.77 -11.00 6.05
N LYS A 15 -6.29 -12.16 5.63
CA LYS A 15 -5.68 -13.04 4.64
C LYS A 15 -6.59 -13.10 3.41
N TYR A 16 -6.04 -12.80 2.25
CA TYR A 16 -6.75 -12.79 0.98
C TYR A 16 -6.20 -13.87 0.05
N GLU A 17 -7.07 -14.73 -0.46
CA GLU A 17 -6.69 -15.75 -1.45
C GLU A 17 -6.41 -15.12 -2.81
N THR A 18 -5.34 -15.57 -3.47
CA THR A 18 -4.98 -15.13 -4.82
C THR A 18 -4.07 -16.13 -5.51
N SER A 19 -4.25 -16.29 -6.82
CA SER A 19 -3.36 -17.08 -7.68
C SER A 19 -2.07 -16.34 -8.07
N ASP A 20 -1.99 -15.03 -7.83
CA ASP A 20 -0.83 -14.21 -8.21
C ASP A 20 0.34 -14.32 -7.22
N ASN A 21 0.10 -14.92 -6.05
CA ASN A 21 1.14 -15.23 -5.07
C ASN A 21 1.39 -16.75 -5.06
N PRO A 22 2.64 -17.24 -5.15
CA PRO A 22 2.96 -18.67 -5.09
C PRO A 22 2.42 -19.41 -3.86
N LYS A 23 2.18 -18.70 -2.75
CA LYS A 23 1.58 -19.26 -1.52
C LYS A 23 0.07 -19.47 -1.62
N GLY A 24 -0.57 -18.96 -2.67
CA GLY A 24 -2.03 -18.97 -2.85
C GLY A 24 -2.77 -17.88 -2.06
N TYR A 25 -2.06 -17.01 -1.35
CA TYR A 25 -2.64 -15.93 -0.56
C TYR A 25 -1.67 -14.78 -0.33
N ILE A 26 -2.22 -13.62 0.06
CA ILE A 26 -1.50 -12.47 0.60
C ILE A 26 -2.05 -12.17 2.00
N SER A 27 -1.19 -12.00 3.00
CA SER A 27 -1.57 -11.60 4.35
C SER A 27 -1.24 -10.13 4.54
N VAL A 28 -2.22 -9.34 4.96
CA VAL A 28 -2.10 -7.88 5.04
C VAL A 28 -2.48 -7.36 6.41
N TYR A 29 -1.85 -6.27 6.81
CA TYR A 29 -2.46 -5.30 7.71
C TYR A 29 -3.30 -4.35 6.88
N GLN A 30 -4.53 -4.08 7.30
CA GLN A 30 -5.39 -3.13 6.60
C GLN A 30 -6.17 -2.25 7.55
N TYR A 31 -6.56 -1.09 7.07
CA TYR A 31 -7.49 -0.18 7.75
C TYR A 31 -8.30 0.59 6.72
N LEU A 32 -9.45 1.08 7.16
CA LEU A 32 -10.29 1.95 6.33
C LEU A 32 -9.87 3.40 6.48
N LEU A 33 -9.70 4.06 5.34
CA LEU A 33 -9.45 5.49 5.24
C LEU A 33 -10.49 6.08 4.29
N ASN A 34 -11.42 6.88 4.82
CA ASN A 34 -12.50 7.49 4.04
C ASN A 34 -13.30 6.49 3.18
N GLY A 35 -13.47 5.26 3.66
CA GLY A 35 -14.18 4.19 2.95
C GLY A 35 -13.32 3.36 1.98
N GLU A 36 -12.04 3.69 1.83
CA GLU A 36 -11.09 2.91 1.04
C GLU A 36 -10.15 2.09 1.91
N LEU A 37 -9.76 0.90 1.41
CA LEU A 37 -8.86 0.01 2.12
C LEU A 37 -7.41 0.36 1.84
N ILE A 38 -6.69 0.75 2.88
CA ILE A 38 -5.23 0.83 2.85
C ILE A 38 -4.69 -0.51 3.30
N MET A 39 -3.73 -1.06 2.57
CA MET A 39 -3.17 -2.39 2.84
C MET A 39 -1.64 -2.37 2.85
N LEU A 40 -1.06 -3.12 3.78
CA LEU A 40 0.36 -3.38 3.91
C LEU A 40 0.56 -4.89 3.98
N ASP A 41 1.27 -5.45 3.00
CA ASP A 41 1.65 -6.84 2.96
C ASP A 41 2.59 -7.15 4.14
N LYS A 42 2.24 -8.18 4.91
CA LYS A 42 3.00 -8.59 6.09
C LYS A 42 4.34 -9.20 5.74
N GLU A 43 4.43 -9.84 4.58
CA GLU A 43 5.56 -10.67 4.22
C GLU A 43 6.71 -9.85 3.65
N ASP A 44 6.41 -9.02 2.64
CA ASP A 44 7.42 -8.23 1.92
C ASP A 44 7.33 -6.72 2.21
N GLY A 45 6.32 -6.27 2.96
CA GLY A 45 6.15 -4.86 3.31
C GLY A 45 5.65 -3.99 2.16
N TYR A 46 5.18 -4.59 1.07
CA TYR A 46 4.58 -3.82 -0.01
C TYR A 46 3.27 -3.19 0.45
N ILE A 47 3.03 -1.95 0.06
CA ILE A 47 1.77 -1.24 0.31
C ILE A 47 0.91 -1.30 -0.94
N LEU A 48 -0.42 -1.39 -0.81
CA LEU A 48 -1.33 -1.18 -1.94
C LEU A 48 -1.50 0.31 -2.17
N TRP A 49 -0.95 0.83 -3.27
CA TRP A 49 -0.95 2.27 -3.52
C TRP A 49 -2.07 2.74 -4.42
N SER A 50 -2.72 1.85 -5.17
CA SER A 50 -3.93 2.21 -5.92
C SER A 50 -5.09 2.64 -5.03
N SER A 51 -5.06 2.31 -3.72
CA SER A 51 -6.01 2.85 -2.73
C SER A 51 -5.60 4.20 -2.14
N LEU A 52 -4.44 4.75 -2.53
CA LEU A 52 -4.02 6.11 -2.20
C LEU A 52 -4.48 7.09 -3.28
N TRP A 53 -5.78 7.09 -3.62
CA TRP A 53 -6.38 7.88 -4.70
C TRP A 53 -6.15 9.40 -4.60
N LYS A 54 -5.98 9.92 -3.38
CA LYS A 54 -5.63 11.33 -3.13
C LYS A 54 -4.22 11.68 -3.61
N VAL A 55 -3.40 10.68 -3.91
CA VAL A 55 -2.04 10.82 -4.41
C VAL A 55 -2.00 10.39 -5.88
N ASN A 56 -1.45 11.24 -6.74
CA ASN A 56 -1.29 10.91 -8.15
C ASN A 56 -0.06 9.98 -8.36
N VAL A 57 -0.26 8.71 -8.02
CA VAL A 57 0.75 7.65 -8.13
C VAL A 57 1.28 7.50 -9.56
N ALA A 58 0.41 7.68 -10.56
CA ALA A 58 0.82 7.60 -11.97
C ALA A 58 1.81 8.72 -12.35
N THR A 59 1.62 9.93 -11.83
CA THR A 59 2.60 11.02 -12.01
C THR A 59 3.91 10.71 -11.31
N MET A 60 3.85 10.15 -10.09
CA MET A 60 5.06 9.76 -9.36
C MET A 60 5.88 8.72 -10.13
N LEU A 61 5.24 7.66 -10.63
CA LEU A 61 5.90 6.61 -11.42
C LEU A 61 6.46 7.13 -12.75
N LYS A 62 5.86 8.15 -13.36
CA LYS A 62 6.39 8.79 -14.57
C LYS A 62 7.63 9.63 -14.29
N MET A 63 7.69 10.28 -13.12
CA MET A 63 8.83 11.12 -12.71
C MET A 63 10.00 10.28 -12.19
N GLU A 64 9.71 9.12 -11.60
CA GLU A 64 10.69 8.21 -10.99
C GLU A 64 10.55 6.81 -11.60
N PRO A 65 11.07 6.59 -12.83
CA PRO A 65 10.92 5.31 -13.54
C PRO A 65 11.53 4.13 -12.79
N ASP A 66 12.58 4.36 -12.00
CA ASP A 66 13.24 3.35 -11.15
C ASP A 66 12.28 2.74 -10.12
N ILE A 67 11.28 3.51 -9.65
CA ILE A 67 10.23 2.98 -8.78
C ILE A 67 9.35 1.99 -9.56
N GLY A 68 9.10 2.26 -10.84
CA GLY A 68 8.31 1.39 -11.72
C GLY A 68 8.89 -0.02 -11.86
N GLU A 69 10.21 -0.17 -11.77
CA GLU A 69 10.87 -1.48 -11.89
C GLU A 69 10.66 -2.39 -10.68
N VAL A 70 10.42 -1.82 -9.49
CA VAL A 70 10.26 -2.56 -8.24
C VAL A 70 8.80 -2.75 -7.83
N VAL A 71 7.87 -2.25 -8.64
CA VAL A 71 6.42 -2.37 -8.43
C VAL A 71 5.93 -3.79 -8.69
N ARG A 72 5.05 -4.27 -7.83
CA ARG A 72 4.31 -5.53 -8.01
C ARG A 72 2.88 -5.22 -8.44
N THR A 73 2.38 -5.88 -9.48
CA THR A 73 0.97 -5.73 -9.90
C THR A 73 0.19 -7.00 -9.59
N VAL A 74 -0.89 -6.87 -8.81
CA VAL A 74 -1.85 -7.96 -8.54
C VAL A 74 -3.05 -7.78 -9.46
N LYS A 75 -3.31 -8.77 -10.31
CA LYS A 75 -4.35 -8.75 -11.37
C LYS A 75 -5.53 -9.67 -11.05
N HIS A 76 -5.26 -10.80 -10.41
CA HIS A 76 -6.23 -11.84 -10.06
C HIS A 76 -6.48 -11.88 -8.54
N GLY A 77 -7.58 -12.53 -8.15
CA GLY A 77 -8.07 -12.56 -6.76
C GLY A 77 -9.16 -11.53 -6.50
N LEU A 78 -9.42 -11.23 -5.23
CA LEU A 78 -10.48 -10.31 -4.81
C LEU A 78 -10.19 -8.87 -5.24
N THR A 79 -11.22 -8.12 -5.62
CA THR A 79 -11.09 -6.74 -6.12
C THR A 79 -10.32 -5.82 -5.17
N GLN A 80 -10.48 -6.04 -3.86
CA GLN A 80 -9.86 -5.24 -2.80
C GLN A 80 -8.32 -5.27 -2.82
N ILE A 81 -7.70 -6.39 -3.25
CA ILE A 81 -6.24 -6.56 -3.26
C ILE A 81 -5.60 -6.29 -4.62
N ARG A 82 -6.42 -6.04 -5.65
CA ARG A 82 -5.93 -5.79 -7.01
C ARG A 82 -5.33 -4.39 -7.11
N GLY A 83 -4.32 -4.27 -7.96
CA GLY A 83 -3.69 -2.99 -8.29
C GLY A 83 -2.18 -3.00 -8.10
N THR A 84 -1.66 -1.79 -7.92
CA THR A 84 -0.23 -1.49 -7.88
C THR A 84 0.25 -1.51 -6.45
N TRP A 85 1.15 -2.45 -6.16
CA TRP A 85 1.81 -2.59 -4.89
C TRP A 85 3.24 -2.05 -4.99
N MET A 86 3.66 -1.23 -4.03
CA MET A 86 5.00 -0.65 -4.01
C MET A 86 5.73 -0.98 -2.72
N PRO A 87 7.07 -1.18 -2.80
CA PRO A 87 7.88 -1.51 -1.64
C PRO A 87 7.91 -0.34 -0.66
N TYR A 88 8.01 -0.65 0.64
CA TYR A 88 8.04 0.35 1.70
C TYR A 88 9.19 1.36 1.55
N GLU A 89 10.29 0.93 0.95
CA GLU A 89 11.53 1.67 0.74
C GLU A 89 11.33 2.94 -0.10
N VAL A 90 10.27 3.01 -0.93
CA VAL A 90 9.99 4.20 -1.75
C VAL A 90 9.31 5.33 -0.98
N ARG A 91 9.07 5.15 0.33
CA ARG A 91 8.44 6.13 1.23
C ARG A 91 9.10 7.50 1.21
N GLU A 92 10.43 7.58 1.11
CA GLU A 92 11.10 8.89 1.17
C GLU A 92 10.79 9.72 -0.07
N ARG A 93 10.85 9.09 -1.25
CA ARG A 93 10.46 9.71 -2.52
C ARG A 93 8.99 10.10 -2.50
N PHE A 94 8.12 9.23 -1.97
CA PHE A 94 6.70 9.52 -1.78
C PHE A 94 6.45 10.80 -0.98
N TRP A 95 7.09 10.94 0.18
CA TRP A 95 6.87 12.08 1.07
C TRP A 95 7.31 13.39 0.46
N LEU A 96 8.41 13.39 -0.28
CA LEU A 96 8.93 14.56 -0.98
C LEU A 96 8.01 15.03 -2.11
N MET A 97 7.33 14.10 -2.78
CA MET A 97 6.56 14.41 -3.99
C MET A 97 5.07 14.64 -3.74
N ALA A 98 4.44 13.84 -2.89
CA ALA A 98 2.97 13.81 -2.83
C ALA A 98 2.38 13.45 -1.45
N GLY A 99 3.15 12.86 -0.54
CA GLY A 99 2.61 12.34 0.71
C GLY A 99 2.15 13.39 1.71
N TRP A 100 2.69 14.62 1.66
CA TRP A 100 2.50 15.60 2.75
C TRP A 100 1.04 15.90 3.11
N SER A 101 0.14 15.94 2.12
CA SER A 101 -1.29 16.21 2.33
C SER A 101 -2.04 15.09 3.04
N VAL A 102 -1.52 13.86 3.00
CA VAL A 102 -2.13 12.66 3.57
C VAL A 102 -1.34 12.11 4.77
N LYS A 103 -0.42 12.90 5.34
CA LYS A 103 0.51 12.41 6.36
C LYS A 103 -0.16 11.78 7.59
N GLU A 104 -1.25 12.41 8.08
CA GLU A 104 -1.97 11.88 9.24
C GLU A 104 -2.74 10.61 8.92
N GLU A 105 -3.15 10.45 7.66
CA GLU A 105 -3.94 9.33 7.16
C GLU A 105 -3.09 8.06 6.97
N LEU A 106 -1.76 8.22 6.89
CA LEU A 106 -0.79 7.15 6.62
C LEU A 106 0.11 6.83 7.82
N VAL A 107 -0.21 7.34 8.99
CA VAL A 107 0.48 7.03 10.26
C VAL A 107 0.67 5.52 10.45
N PRO A 108 -0.36 4.65 10.28
CA PRO A 108 -0.16 3.20 10.42
C PRO A 108 0.95 2.63 9.54
N LEU A 109 1.19 3.21 8.36
CA LEU A 109 2.22 2.74 7.45
C LEU A 109 3.60 3.30 7.80
N PHE A 110 3.68 4.60 8.09
CA PHE A 110 4.95 5.32 8.06
C PHE A 110 5.42 5.91 9.40
N GLY A 111 4.53 6.01 10.39
CA GLY A 111 4.83 6.60 11.70
C GLY A 111 4.47 8.07 11.79
#